data_AF-D3V0D8-F1
#
_entry.id   AF-D3V0D8-F1
#
_cell.length_a   1.000
_cell.length_b   1.000
_cell.length_c   1.000
_cell.angle_alpha   90.00
_cell.angle_beta   90.00
_cell.angle_gamma   90.00
#
_symmetry.space_group_name_H-M   'P 1'
#
loop_
_entity.id
_entity.type
_entity.pdbx_description
1 polymer ?
#
loop_
_entity_poly.entity_id
_entity_poly.type
_entity_poly.pdbx_seq_one_letter_code
_entity_poly.pdbx_strand_id
1 'polypeptide(L)' 'MQTATKRLYLLNEVDTQIMRLERITRREIATPDEQKWFDAWELYSIELQRLDTTAAPDIDWPKAPK' A
#
# COMPACT_ATOMS: atom_id res chain seq x y z
N MET A 1 17.14 14.26 -0.22
CA MET A 1 17.07 12.96 0.50
C MET A 1 15.68 12.62 1.09
N GLN A 2 14.63 13.44 0.92
CA GLN A 2 13.33 13.20 1.59
C GLN A 2 12.44 12.14 0.91
N THR A 3 12.61 11.93 -0.40
CA THR A 3 11.72 11.08 -1.22
C THR A 3 11.85 9.59 -0.93
N ALA A 4 13.08 9.09 -0.74
CA ALA A 4 13.33 7.67 -0.47
C ALA A 4 12.77 7.24 0.90
N THR A 5 12.88 8.10 1.91
CA THR A 5 12.34 7.83 3.25
C THR A 5 10.81 7.78 3.26
N LYS A 6 10.14 8.69 2.54
CA LYS A 6 8.68 8.68 2.42
C LYS A 6 8.18 7.41 1.72
N ARG A 7 8.86 6.98 0.65
CA ARG A 7 8.52 5.74 -0.05
C ARG A 7 8.60 4.53 0.88
N LEU A 8 9.68 4.43 1.66
CA LEU A 8 9.89 3.33 2.58
C LEU A 8 8.82 3.29 3.68
N TYR A 9 8.44 4.45 4.21
CA TYR A 9 7.35 4.56 5.19
C TYR A 9 6.02 4.04 4.63
N LEU A 10 5.65 4.49 3.42
CA LEU A 10 4.41 4.05 2.77
C LEU A 10 4.42 2.56 2.46
N LEU A 11 5.55 2.00 2.00
CA LEU A 11 5.68 0.56 1.78
C LEU A 11 5.57 -0.25 3.08
N ASN A 12 6.08 0.26 4.20
CA ASN A 12 5.96 -0.41 5.48
C ASN A 12 4.51 -0.39 6.02
N GLU A 13 3.79 0.71 5.82
CA GLU A 13 2.36 0.81 6.13
C GLU A 13 1.56 -0.19 5.30
N VAL A 14 1.78 -0.22 3.99
CA VAL A 14 1.18 -1.17 3.06
C VAL A 14 1.41 -2.60 3.50
N ASP A 15 2.65 -2.98 3.80
CA ASP A 15 3.02 -4.34 4.21
C ASP A 15 2.28 -4.76 5.49
N THR A 16 2.16 -3.84 6.46
CA THR A 16 1.42 -4.07 7.70
C THR A 16 -0.07 -4.33 7.44
N GLN A 17 -0.69 -3.57 6.52
CA GLN A 17 -2.11 -3.74 6.20
C GLN A 17 -2.35 -5.02 5.39
N ILE A 18 -1.54 -5.28 4.37
CA ILE A 18 -1.59 -6.50 3.57
C ILE A 18 -1.43 -7.73 4.46
N MET A 19 -0.43 -7.77 5.34
CA MET A 19 -0.20 -8.91 6.25
C MET A 19 -1.39 -9.16 7.18
N ARG A 20 -2.03 -8.10 7.71
CA ARG A 20 -3.25 -8.22 8.53
C ARG A 20 -4.39 -8.82 7.71
N LEU A 21 -4.64 -8.28 6.53
CA LEU A 21 -5.76 -8.64 5.65
C LEU A 21 -5.59 -10.03 5.03
N GLU A 22 -4.37 -10.41 4.63
CA GLU A 22 -4.03 -11.78 4.22
C GLU A 22 -4.32 -12.78 5.34
N ARG A 23 -3.98 -12.45 6.59
CA ARG A 23 -4.17 -13.36 7.73
C ARG A 23 -5.65 -13.66 7.97
N ILE A 24 -6.53 -12.67 7.84
CA ILE A 24 -7.98 -12.87 8.01
C ILE A 24 -8.61 -13.51 6.77
N THR A 25 -8.12 -13.19 5.58
CA THR A 25 -8.56 -13.78 4.30
C THR A 25 -8.22 -15.27 4.25
N ARG A 26 -6.99 -15.63 4.61
CA ARG A 26 -6.53 -17.03 4.75
C ARG A 26 -7.32 -17.83 5.78
N ARG A 27 -7.92 -17.16 6.75
CA ARG A 27 -8.78 -17.80 7.77
C ARG A 27 -10.25 -17.82 7.39
N GLU A 28 -10.60 -17.28 6.21
CA GLU A 28 -11.97 -17.19 5.72
C GLU A 28 -12.90 -16.41 6.66
N ILE A 29 -12.34 -15.51 7.47
CA ILE A 29 -13.08 -14.64 8.39
C ILE A 29 -13.12 -13.17 7.93
N ALA A 30 -12.48 -12.86 6.80
CA ALA A 30 -12.52 -11.53 6.21
C ALA A 30 -13.94 -11.19 5.79
N THR A 31 -14.41 -10.02 6.21
CA THR A 31 -15.66 -9.45 5.70
C THR A 31 -15.51 -9.04 4.23
N PRO A 32 -16.63 -8.90 3.47
CA PRO A 32 -16.57 -8.41 2.09
C PRO A 32 -15.87 -7.04 1.96
N ASP A 33 -16.00 -6.17 2.95
CA ASP A 33 -15.32 -4.87 2.95
C ASP A 33 -13.82 -5.00 3.25
N GLU A 34 -13.42 -5.93 4.12
CA GLU A 34 -12.00 -6.25 4.33
C GLU A 34 -11.35 -6.86 3.08
N GLN A 35 -12.08 -7.65 2.28
CA GLN A 35 -11.60 -8.14 0.99
C GLN A 35 -11.39 -7.00 -0.01
N LYS A 36 -12.34 -6.07 -0.13
CA LYS A 36 -12.17 -4.87 -0.97
C LYS A 36 -10.99 -4.02 -0.51
N TRP A 37 -10.81 -3.88 0.80
CA TRP A 37 -9.65 -3.19 1.35
C TRP A 37 -8.35 -3.92 1.02
N PHE A 38 -8.34 -5.25 1.05
CA PHE A 38 -7.18 -6.04 0.68
C PHE A 38 -6.77 -5.76 -0.77
N ASP A 39 -7.72 -5.85 -1.70
CA ASP A 39 -7.49 -5.53 -3.12
C ASP A 39 -6.98 -4.10 -3.31
N ALA A 40 -7.55 -3.13 -2.58
CA ALA A 40 -7.15 -1.73 -2.66
C ALA A 40 -5.71 -1.49 -2.14
N TRP A 41 -5.31 -2.17 -1.07
CA TRP A 41 -3.96 -2.11 -0.53
C TRP A 41 -2.93 -2.78 -1.45
N GLU A 42 -3.29 -3.90 -2.10
CA GLU A 42 -2.44 -4.55 -3.11
C GLU A 42 -2.22 -3.64 -4.33
N LEU A 43 -3.29 -3.03 -4.86
CA LEU A 43 -3.18 -2.08 -5.97
C LEU A 43 -2.32 -0.87 -5.60
N TYR A 44 -2.53 -0.30 -4.42
CA TYR A 44 -1.74 0.82 -3.92
C TYR A 44 -0.25 0.46 -3.76
N SER A 45 0.06 -0.76 -3.30
CA SER A 45 1.44 -1.29 -3.25
C SER A 45 2.11 -1.26 -4.62
N ILE A 46 1.40 -1.73 -5.65
CA ILE A 46 1.90 -1.78 -7.03
C ILE A 46 2.14 -0.36 -7.56
N GLU A 47 1.23 0.59 -7.31
CA GLU A 47 1.40 1.99 -7.69
C GLU A 47 2.64 2.62 -7.04
N LEU A 48 2.82 2.41 -5.73
CA LEU A 48 4.00 2.89 -5.00
C LEU A 48 5.32 2.27 -5.48
N GLN A 49 5.30 1.00 -5.88
CA GLN A 49 6.48 0.31 -6.45
C GLN A 49 6.80 0.82 -7.87
N ARG A 50 5.80 1.25 -8.62
CA ARG A 50 5.99 1.83 -9.96
C ARG A 50 6.33 3.31 -9.94
N LEU A 51 6.10 4.00 -8.81
CA LEU A 51 6.41 5.42 -8.66
C LEU A 51 7.91 5.67 -8.88
N ASP A 52 8.24 6.44 -9.92
CA ASP A 52 9.60 6.86 -10.18
C ASP A 52 9.98 8.03 -9.26
N THR A 53 10.65 7.69 -8.16
CA THR A 53 11.12 8.66 -7.17
C THR A 53 12.40 9.39 -7.56
N THR A 54 12.95 9.12 -8.76
CA THR A 54 14.22 9.67 -9.22
C THR A 54 14.07 10.87 -10.17
N ALA A 55 12.88 11.04 -10.77
CA ALA A 55 12.68 11.95 -11.89
C ALA A 55 12.13 13.36 -11.55
N ALA A 56 11.56 13.59 -10.36
CA ALA A 56 10.90 14.87 -10.07
C ALA A 56 11.07 15.37 -8.61
N PRO A 57 11.24 16.69 -8.39
CA PRO A 57 11.18 17.29 -7.06
C PRO A 57 9.76 17.32 -6.46
N ASP A 58 8.73 17.26 -7.31
CA ASP A 58 7.31 17.20 -6.94
C ASP A 58 6.74 15.87 -7.44
N ILE A 59 6.59 14.90 -6.52
CA ILE A 59 6.08 13.57 -6.82
C ILE A 59 4.64 13.52 -6.33
N ASP A 60 3.70 13.26 -7.24
CA ASP A 60 2.32 12.95 -6.91
C ASP A 60 2.26 11.57 -6.24
N TRP A 61 2.18 11.56 -4.92
CA TRP A 61 2.05 10.33 -4.15
C TRP A 61 0.61 9.81 -4.27
N PRO A 62 0.43 8.51 -4.60
CA PRO A 62 -0.90 7.93 -4.57
C PRO A 62 -1.48 8.03 -3.15
N LYS A 63 -2.81 8.06 -3.05
CA LYS A 63 -3.50 8.17 -1.76
C LYS A 63 -3.74 6.77 -1.21
N ALA A 64 -3.38 6.56 0.05
CA ALA A 64 -3.70 5.33 0.74
C ALA A 64 -5.22 5.08 0.73
N PRO A 65 -5.65 3.82 0.52
CA PRO A 65 -7.06 3.45 0.59
C PRO A 65 -7.60 3.63 2.02
N LYS A 66 -8.88 3.99 2.14
CA LYS A 66 -9.58 4.27 3.41
C LYS A 66 -10.79 3.37 3.59
#